data_AF-A0A836C0R6-F1
#
_entry.id   AF-A0A836C0R6-F1
#
_cell.length_a   1.000
_cell.length_b   1.000
_cell.length_c   1.000
_cell.angle_alpha   90.00
_cell.angle_beta   90.00
_cell.angle_gamma   90.00
#
_symmetry.space_group_name_H-M   'P 1'
#
loop_
_entity.id
_entity.type
_entity.pdbx_description
1 polymer ?
#
loop_
_entity_poly.entity_id
_entity_poly.type
_entity_poly.pdbx_seq_one_letter_code
_entity_poly.pdbx_strand_id
1 'polypeptide(L)'
;MDPTQTVHRAPDGTMNMSLALNPLDESMRRMQGYEVTRAPAEGTIPNYKPDLFAFKGNRQNPWKSEQTHSYSHPKEYTARILNGTIVHTDGNTEMAMDTHHTVERPQFPPGTIRDKLHVLPQYIPTADPAMDELNAVAHVVYPQLPALMEACGNYHGHSPDGWITTAGFMTAARNAGLTLSRAEYLALERALTKDTMGRINYLQMEALVSTVAGVAAEGEQATEGEAQ
;
A
#
# COMPACT_ATOMS: atom_id res chain seq x y z
N MET A 1 -28.48 3.03 14.69
CA MET A 1 -27.38 2.26 15.29
C MET A 1 -26.12 3.05 15.02
N ASP A 2 -25.53 3.55 16.09
CA ASP A 2 -24.43 4.50 16.09
C ASP A 2 -23.11 3.73 15.99
N PRO A 3 -22.26 3.92 14.96
CA PRO A 3 -20.98 3.23 14.89
C PRO A 3 -19.96 4.05 15.68
N THR A 4 -20.04 3.94 17.01
CA THR A 4 -19.01 4.49 17.89
C THR A 4 -17.75 3.64 17.71
N GLN A 5 -16.74 4.21 17.05
CA GLN A 5 -15.37 3.70 17.07
C GLN A 5 -14.95 3.51 18.53
N THR A 6 -14.56 2.31 18.92
CA THR A 6 -13.81 2.11 20.15
C THR A 6 -12.35 2.45 19.84
N VAL A 7 -11.98 3.71 20.03
CA VAL A 7 -10.59 4.16 19.95
C VAL A 7 -9.85 3.60 21.16
N HIS A 8 -9.18 2.45 21.00
CA HIS A 8 -8.26 1.94 22.01
C HIS A 8 -6.94 2.71 21.90
N ARG A 9 -6.84 3.78 22.68
CA ARG A 9 -5.58 4.50 22.90
C ARG A 9 -4.70 3.61 23.78
N ALA A 10 -3.57 3.16 23.26
CA ALA A 10 -2.54 2.54 24.09
C ALA A 10 -2.04 3.59 25.12
N PRO A 11 -1.71 3.17 26.36
CA PRO A 11 -1.33 4.09 27.44
C PRO A 11 -0.02 4.86 27.19
N ASP A 12 0.73 4.53 26.13
CA ASP A 12 1.98 5.16 25.73
C ASP A 12 1.83 6.25 24.64
N GLY A 13 0.61 6.49 24.15
CA GLY A 13 0.35 7.49 23.12
C GLY A 13 0.65 7.02 21.68
N THR A 14 0.96 5.74 21.47
CA THR A 14 1.04 5.17 20.11
C THR A 14 -0.36 5.09 19.47
N MET A 15 -0.48 5.57 18.23
CA MET A 15 -1.70 5.37 17.45
C MET A 15 -1.72 3.93 16.95
N ASN A 16 -2.54 3.07 17.56
CA ASN A 16 -2.83 1.75 17.04
C ASN A 16 -3.60 1.90 15.72
N MET A 17 -2.89 1.83 14.59
CA MET A 17 -3.50 1.67 13.28
C MET A 17 -4.02 0.24 13.15
N SER A 18 -5.28 0.01 13.51
CA SER A 18 -5.96 -1.27 13.25
C SER A 18 -6.32 -1.35 11.76
N LEU A 19 -5.37 -1.79 10.92
CA LEU A 19 -5.62 -2.09 9.52
C LEU A 19 -6.33 -3.46 9.40
N ALA A 20 -7.42 -3.51 8.64
CA ALA A 20 -8.10 -4.76 8.34
C ALA A 20 -7.36 -5.50 7.22
N LEU A 21 -6.36 -6.30 7.60
CA LEU A 21 -5.49 -7.05 6.70
C LEU A 21 -5.96 -8.49 6.53
N ASN A 22 -5.70 -9.08 5.36
CA ASN A 22 -5.81 -10.52 5.17
C ASN A 22 -4.57 -11.24 5.74
N PRO A 23 -4.66 -12.54 6.02
CA PRO A 23 -3.49 -13.37 6.30
C PRO A 23 -2.46 -13.28 5.16
N LEU A 24 -1.17 -13.36 5.51
CA LEU A 24 -0.07 -13.19 4.54
C LEU A 24 -0.20 -14.14 3.34
N ASP A 25 -0.49 -15.42 3.56
CA ASP A 25 -0.63 -16.40 2.48
C ASP A 25 -1.72 -16.02 1.48
N GLU A 26 -2.84 -15.50 1.96
CA GLU A 26 -3.93 -15.04 1.10
C GLU A 26 -3.54 -13.78 0.33
N SER A 27 -2.90 -12.82 1.00
CA SER A 27 -2.38 -11.61 0.34
C SER A 27 -1.35 -11.97 -0.74
N MET A 28 -0.39 -12.84 -0.45
CA MET A 28 0.62 -13.28 -1.42
C MET A 28 0.01 -14.02 -2.61
N ARG A 29 -0.98 -14.91 -2.36
CA ARG A 29 -1.71 -15.60 -3.42
C ARG A 29 -2.41 -14.62 -4.36
N ARG A 30 -3.06 -13.57 -3.82
CA ARG A 30 -3.70 -12.51 -4.61
C ARG A 30 -2.69 -11.66 -5.35
N MET A 31 -1.55 -11.37 -4.72
CA MET A 31 -0.47 -10.54 -5.27
C MET A 31 0.44 -11.26 -6.28
N GLN A 32 0.27 -12.58 -6.47
CA GLN A 32 1.04 -13.36 -7.45
C GLN A 32 0.87 -12.86 -8.90
N GLY A 33 -0.23 -12.17 -9.20
CA GLY A 33 -0.49 -11.56 -10.52
C GLY A 33 0.01 -10.12 -10.70
N TYR A 34 0.45 -9.47 -9.62
CA TYR A 34 0.80 -8.05 -9.57
C TYR A 34 2.32 -7.84 -9.50
N GLU A 35 2.79 -6.59 -9.56
CA GLU A 35 4.22 -6.28 -9.64
C GLU A 35 5.02 -6.63 -8.38
N VAL A 36 4.39 -6.72 -7.22
CA VAL A 36 5.07 -6.99 -5.95
C VAL A 36 5.85 -8.31 -5.99
N THR A 37 5.26 -9.35 -6.58
CA THR A 37 5.89 -10.68 -6.71
C THR A 37 6.73 -10.84 -7.97
N ARG A 38 6.70 -9.84 -8.87
CA ARG A 38 7.46 -9.88 -10.12
C ARG A 38 8.90 -9.46 -9.87
N ALA A 39 9.84 -10.26 -10.36
CA ALA A 39 11.25 -9.88 -10.36
C ALA A 39 11.51 -8.68 -11.29
N PRO A 40 12.51 -7.83 -10.99
CA PRO A 40 12.97 -6.83 -11.95
C PRO A 40 13.41 -7.50 -13.25
N ALA A 41 13.22 -6.82 -14.38
CA ALA A 41 13.61 -7.36 -15.68
C ALA A 41 15.14 -7.60 -15.71
N GLU A 42 15.54 -8.82 -16.09
CA GLU A 42 16.95 -9.15 -16.25
C GLU A 42 17.49 -8.55 -17.57
N GLY A 43 18.56 -7.76 -17.47
CA GLY A 43 19.25 -7.18 -18.62
C GLY A 43 18.94 -5.70 -18.90
N THR A 44 19.70 -5.10 -19.81
CA THR A 44 19.51 -3.71 -20.23
C THR A 44 18.41 -3.63 -21.28
N ILE A 45 17.37 -2.85 -20.99
CA ILE A 45 16.30 -2.55 -21.95
C ILE A 45 16.84 -1.51 -22.95
N PRO A 46 16.85 -1.79 -24.27
CA PRO A 46 17.33 -0.84 -25.27
C PRO A 46 16.59 0.50 -25.17
N ASN A 47 17.34 1.61 -25.21
CA ASN A 47 16.81 2.98 -25.15
C ASN A 47 16.04 3.36 -23.87
N TYR A 48 16.05 2.51 -22.84
CA TYR A 48 15.47 2.82 -21.54
C TYR A 48 16.57 2.88 -20.49
N LYS A 49 16.60 3.98 -19.74
CA LYS A 49 17.46 4.13 -18.56
C LYS A 49 16.57 4.03 -17.33
N PRO A 50 16.79 3.04 -16.45
CA PRO A 50 16.07 2.98 -15.18
C PRO A 50 16.27 4.29 -14.40
N ASP A 51 15.17 4.83 -13.90
CA ASP A 51 15.16 6.06 -13.09
C ASP A 51 15.33 5.68 -11.60
N LEU A 52 14.82 6.50 -10.69
CA LEU A 52 14.73 6.24 -9.25
C LEU A 52 14.05 4.90 -8.93
N PHE A 53 13.07 4.49 -9.74
CA PHE A 53 12.31 3.24 -9.55
C PHE A 53 12.85 2.08 -10.39
N ALA A 54 12.84 0.88 -9.82
CA ALA A 54 13.15 -0.34 -10.57
C ALA A 54 12.06 -0.64 -11.61
N PHE A 55 12.47 -1.11 -12.79
CA PHE A 55 11.54 -1.55 -13.82
C PHE A 55 11.11 -3.00 -13.58
N LYS A 56 9.83 -3.19 -13.24
CA LYS A 56 9.17 -4.49 -13.07
C LYS A 56 8.04 -4.70 -14.09
N GLY A 57 8.16 -4.09 -15.27
CA GLY A 57 7.10 -4.04 -16.27
C GLY A 57 6.33 -2.72 -16.23
N ASN A 58 5.34 -2.63 -17.12
CA ASN A 58 4.56 -1.42 -17.39
C ASN A 58 3.22 -1.83 -18.02
N ARG A 59 2.14 -1.14 -17.68
CA ARG A 59 0.82 -1.20 -18.32
C ARG A 59 0.42 0.12 -18.97
N GLN A 60 -0.52 0.07 -19.92
CA GLN A 60 -1.17 1.26 -20.44
C GLN A 60 -1.88 2.07 -19.34
N ASN A 61 -2.19 3.34 -19.59
CA ASN A 61 -2.99 4.15 -18.69
C ASN A 61 -4.41 3.58 -18.51
N PRO A 62 -5.00 3.63 -17.31
CA PRO A 62 -6.38 3.24 -17.09
C PRO A 62 -7.36 4.08 -17.92
N TRP A 63 -8.36 3.44 -18.52
CA TRP A 63 -9.43 4.13 -19.24
C TRP A 63 -10.60 4.32 -18.29
N LYS A 64 -10.71 5.53 -17.74
CA LYS A 64 -11.78 5.95 -16.85
C LYS A 64 -12.28 7.32 -17.28
N SER A 65 -13.59 7.47 -17.41
CA SER A 65 -14.15 8.78 -17.70
C SER A 65 -14.02 9.68 -16.47
N GLU A 66 -13.82 10.97 -16.71
CA GLU A 66 -13.76 11.98 -15.64
C GLU A 66 -15.01 11.92 -14.75
N GLN A 67 -16.19 11.73 -15.35
CA GLN A 67 -17.44 11.61 -14.60
C GLN A 67 -17.42 10.39 -13.66
N THR A 68 -16.96 9.23 -14.12
CA THR A 68 -16.87 8.01 -13.30
C THR A 68 -15.81 8.14 -12.20
N HIS A 69 -14.75 8.92 -12.42
CA HIS A 69 -13.72 9.20 -11.42
C HIS A 69 -14.23 10.15 -10.33
N SER A 70 -14.73 11.32 -10.75
CA SER A 70 -15.13 12.40 -9.85
C SER A 70 -16.43 12.14 -9.09
N TYR A 71 -17.34 11.35 -9.65
CA TYR A 71 -18.61 11.00 -9.02
C TYR A 71 -18.68 9.51 -8.62
N SER A 72 -17.56 8.97 -8.14
CA SER A 72 -17.54 7.67 -7.48
C SER A 72 -18.44 7.66 -6.23
N HIS A 73 -18.79 6.47 -5.74
CA HIS A 73 -19.80 6.34 -4.69
C HIS A 73 -19.31 7.03 -3.39
N PRO A 74 -20.06 8.00 -2.82
CA PRO A 74 -19.54 8.86 -1.76
C PRO A 74 -19.18 8.09 -0.49
N LYS A 75 -20.00 7.09 -0.11
CA LYS A 75 -19.70 6.25 1.06
C LYS A 75 -18.49 5.34 0.85
N GLU A 76 -18.26 4.90 -0.39
CA GLU A 76 -17.06 4.10 -0.71
C GLU A 76 -15.83 4.99 -0.61
N TYR A 77 -15.87 6.18 -1.19
CA TYR A 77 -14.72 7.07 -1.21
C TYR A 77 -14.30 7.48 0.21
N THR A 78 -15.27 7.73 1.09
CA THR A 78 -14.98 7.91 2.53
C THR A 78 -14.29 6.71 3.14
N ALA A 79 -14.75 5.48 2.84
CA ALA A 79 -14.10 4.28 3.33
C ALA A 79 -12.66 4.13 2.79
N ARG A 80 -12.42 4.45 1.51
CA ARG A 80 -11.06 4.44 0.93
C ARG A 80 -10.12 5.45 1.61
N ILE A 81 -10.60 6.64 1.93
CA ILE A 81 -9.85 7.64 2.71
C ILE A 81 -9.46 7.07 4.07
N LEU A 82 -10.43 6.51 4.80
CA LEU A 82 -10.22 6.00 6.16
C LEU A 82 -9.28 4.78 6.20
N ASN A 83 -9.25 3.98 5.14
CA ASN A 83 -8.40 2.78 5.04
C ASN A 83 -7.06 3.04 4.31
N GLY A 84 -6.81 4.25 3.81
CA GLY A 84 -5.57 4.56 3.10
C GLY A 84 -5.40 3.81 1.76
N THR A 85 -6.51 3.48 1.07
CA THR A 85 -6.51 2.67 -0.17
C THR A 85 -6.79 3.48 -1.44
N ILE A 86 -6.43 4.76 -1.44
CA ILE A 86 -6.57 5.61 -2.61
C ILE A 86 -5.43 5.33 -3.58
N VAL A 87 -5.69 4.48 -4.57
CA VAL A 87 -4.71 4.13 -5.61
C VAL A 87 -4.50 5.32 -6.55
N HIS A 88 -3.24 5.67 -6.80
CA HIS A 88 -2.89 6.70 -7.79
C HIS A 88 -3.24 6.20 -9.21
N THR A 89 -3.91 7.03 -10.00
CA THR A 89 -4.41 6.67 -11.35
C THR A 89 -3.31 6.49 -12.40
N ASP A 90 -2.20 7.19 -12.24
CA ASP A 90 -1.06 7.19 -13.15
C ASP A 90 0.11 6.39 -12.57
N GLY A 91 1.11 6.07 -13.41
CA GLY A 91 2.31 5.34 -13.01
C GLY A 91 2.47 3.99 -13.71
N ASN A 92 1.53 3.64 -14.60
CA ASN A 92 1.56 2.43 -15.42
C ASN A 92 1.63 1.13 -14.61
N THR A 93 0.99 1.11 -13.44
CA THR A 93 0.95 -0.07 -12.56
C THR A 93 -0.29 -0.91 -12.82
N GLU A 94 -0.21 -2.22 -12.61
CA GLU A 94 -1.33 -3.16 -12.66
C GLU A 94 -2.37 -2.79 -11.60
N MET A 95 -1.96 -2.34 -10.42
CA MET A 95 -2.88 -1.90 -9.37
C MET A 95 -3.73 -0.70 -9.80
N ALA A 96 -3.14 0.27 -10.51
CA ALA A 96 -3.90 1.38 -11.08
C ALA A 96 -4.88 0.88 -12.15
N MET A 97 -4.45 -0.04 -13.01
CA MET A 97 -5.31 -0.64 -14.03
C MET A 97 -6.49 -1.40 -13.44
N ASP A 98 -6.25 -2.25 -12.45
CA ASP A 98 -7.28 -3.10 -11.83
C ASP A 98 -8.36 -2.26 -11.14
N THR A 99 -7.97 -1.17 -10.47
CA THR A 99 -8.90 -0.33 -9.71
C THR A 99 -9.55 0.80 -10.51
N HIS A 100 -8.93 1.25 -11.60
CA HIS A 100 -9.42 2.41 -12.36
C HIS A 100 -9.94 2.07 -13.76
N HIS A 101 -9.44 1.01 -14.39
CA HIS A 101 -9.88 0.68 -15.75
C HIS A 101 -11.36 0.30 -15.75
N THR A 102 -12.14 0.93 -16.64
CA THR A 102 -13.60 0.71 -16.68
C THR A 102 -13.93 -0.59 -17.40
N VAL A 103 -13.75 -1.72 -16.71
CA VAL A 103 -14.14 -3.04 -17.21
C VAL A 103 -15.67 -3.18 -17.26
N GLU A 104 -16.36 -2.75 -16.19
CA GLU A 104 -17.81 -2.62 -16.13
C GLU A 104 -18.18 -1.13 -16.02
N ARG A 105 -19.27 -0.68 -16.67
CA ARG A 105 -19.69 0.73 -16.58
C ARG A 105 -20.11 1.12 -15.15
N PRO A 106 -20.92 0.31 -14.43
CA PRO A 106 -21.01 0.46 -12.99
C PRO A 106 -19.67 0.05 -12.38
N GLN A 107 -18.91 1.02 -11.89
CA GLN A 107 -17.72 0.75 -11.10
C GLN A 107 -18.12 0.60 -9.63
N PHE A 108 -18.40 -0.64 -9.24
CA PHE A 108 -18.72 -0.96 -7.86
C PHE A 108 -17.45 -1.19 -7.03
N PRO A 109 -17.48 -0.92 -5.70
CA PRO A 109 -16.35 -1.18 -4.82
C PRO A 109 -16.00 -2.68 -4.74
N PRO A 110 -14.75 -3.01 -4.37
CA PRO A 110 -14.42 -4.34 -3.88
C PRO A 110 -15.26 -4.68 -2.64
N GLY A 111 -15.77 -5.91 -2.59
CA GLY A 111 -16.69 -6.36 -1.53
C GLY A 111 -18.18 -6.17 -1.83
N THR A 112 -18.52 -5.77 -3.06
CA THR A 112 -19.92 -5.67 -3.51
C THR A 112 -20.61 -7.03 -3.50
N ILE A 113 -21.66 -7.16 -2.70
CA ILE A 113 -22.49 -8.36 -2.64
C ILE A 113 -23.54 -8.27 -3.75
N ARG A 114 -23.58 -9.27 -4.63
CA ARG A 114 -24.56 -9.39 -5.72
C ARG A 114 -25.37 -10.68 -5.53
N ASP A 115 -26.68 -10.54 -5.45
CA ASP A 115 -27.65 -11.64 -5.52
C ASP A 115 -28.56 -11.42 -6.75
N LYS A 116 -29.38 -12.42 -7.11
CA LYS A 116 -30.25 -12.42 -8.29
C LYS A 116 -31.16 -11.18 -8.39
N LEU A 117 -31.58 -10.63 -7.25
CA LEU A 117 -32.54 -9.52 -7.19
C LEU A 117 -32.00 -8.25 -6.52
N HIS A 118 -30.81 -8.31 -5.92
CA HIS A 118 -30.29 -7.22 -5.09
C HIS A 118 -28.80 -7.02 -5.32
N VAL A 119 -28.38 -5.75 -5.36
CA VAL A 119 -26.97 -5.36 -5.39
C VAL A 119 -26.73 -4.44 -4.20
N LEU A 120 -25.77 -4.81 -3.36
CA LEU A 120 -25.32 -4.00 -2.22
C LEU A 120 -23.86 -3.60 -2.45
N PRO A 121 -23.59 -2.41 -3.03
CA PRO A 121 -22.24 -1.90 -3.17
C PRO A 121 -21.75 -1.39 -1.82
N GLN A 122 -20.80 -2.12 -1.25
CA GLN A 122 -20.13 -1.75 -0.01
C GLN A 122 -18.63 -2.00 -0.16
N TYR A 123 -17.84 -1.05 0.30
CA TYR A 123 -16.40 -1.20 0.38
C TYR A 123 -16.06 -2.12 1.56
N ILE A 124 -15.37 -3.23 1.29
CA ILE A 124 -14.84 -4.13 2.32
C ILE A 124 -13.31 -4.10 2.23
N PRO A 125 -12.59 -3.62 3.27
CA PRO A 125 -11.13 -3.51 3.22
C PRO A 125 -10.42 -4.83 2.88
N THR A 126 -10.85 -5.94 3.46
CA THR A 126 -10.26 -7.28 3.22
C THR A 126 -10.58 -7.86 1.84
N ALA A 127 -11.52 -7.25 1.10
CA ALA A 127 -11.78 -7.59 -0.29
C ALA A 127 -11.01 -6.68 -1.27
N ASP A 128 -10.38 -5.59 -0.80
CA ASP A 128 -9.63 -4.67 -1.64
C ASP A 128 -8.18 -5.16 -1.85
N PRO A 129 -7.76 -5.49 -3.09
CA PRO A 129 -6.39 -5.90 -3.37
C PRO A 129 -5.34 -4.81 -3.03
N ALA A 130 -5.72 -3.54 -2.90
CA ALA A 130 -4.79 -2.48 -2.47
C ALA A 130 -4.29 -2.67 -1.02
N MET A 131 -5.08 -3.32 -0.15
CA MET A 131 -4.65 -3.70 1.20
C MET A 131 -3.68 -4.89 1.15
N ASP A 132 -3.95 -5.86 0.28
CA ASP A 132 -3.08 -7.02 0.06
C ASP A 132 -1.71 -6.60 -0.52
N GLU A 133 -1.70 -5.58 -1.39
CA GLU A 133 -0.47 -5.01 -1.94
C GLU A 133 0.38 -4.34 -0.85
N LEU A 134 -0.23 -3.54 0.03
CA LEU A 134 0.47 -2.96 1.18
C LEU A 134 1.05 -4.06 2.09
N ASN A 135 0.27 -5.11 2.37
CA ASN A 135 0.70 -6.23 3.20
C ASN A 135 1.94 -6.91 2.60
N ALA A 136 1.86 -7.33 1.34
CA ALA A 136 2.95 -7.99 0.65
C ALA A 136 4.21 -7.11 0.59
N VAL A 137 4.07 -5.82 0.28
CA VAL A 137 5.22 -4.88 0.22
C VAL A 137 5.84 -4.67 1.60
N ALA A 138 5.05 -4.53 2.66
CA ALA A 138 5.58 -4.39 4.01
C ALA A 138 6.46 -5.59 4.39
N HIS A 139 6.05 -6.81 4.04
CA HIS A 139 6.86 -8.00 4.25
C HIS A 139 8.16 -8.04 3.43
N VAL A 140 8.17 -7.46 2.23
CA VAL A 140 9.41 -7.30 1.42
C VAL A 140 10.37 -6.29 2.05
N VAL A 141 9.84 -5.20 2.62
CA VAL A 141 10.65 -4.09 3.17
C VAL A 141 11.13 -4.38 4.59
N TYR A 142 10.34 -5.07 5.40
CA TYR A 142 10.59 -5.28 6.83
C TYR A 142 12.00 -5.81 7.16
N PRO A 143 12.57 -6.81 6.46
CA PRO A 143 13.93 -7.29 6.75
C PRO A 143 15.03 -6.25 6.51
N GLN A 144 14.78 -5.26 5.65
CA GLN A 144 15.72 -4.20 5.28
C GLN A 144 15.42 -2.88 6.02
N LEU A 145 14.41 -2.87 6.88
CA LEU A 145 13.94 -1.67 7.56
C LEU A 145 15.04 -0.96 8.38
N PRO A 146 15.91 -1.66 9.15
CA PRO A 146 16.99 -1.00 9.88
C PRO A 146 17.97 -0.26 8.97
N ALA A 147 18.39 -0.90 7.87
CA ALA A 147 19.30 -0.28 6.88
C ALA A 147 18.64 0.91 6.17
N LEU A 148 17.34 0.81 5.90
CA LEU A 148 16.55 1.90 5.32
C LEU A 148 16.47 3.11 6.25
N MET A 149 16.23 2.89 7.56
CA MET A 149 16.16 3.98 8.54
C MET A 149 17.50 4.68 8.71
N GLU A 150 18.61 3.94 8.73
CA GLU A 150 19.96 4.51 8.76
C GLU A 150 20.21 5.36 7.50
N ALA A 151 19.87 4.85 6.32
CA ALA A 151 20.04 5.58 5.06
C ALA A 151 19.17 6.85 4.98
N CYS A 152 17.93 6.79 5.48
CA CYS A 152 17.03 7.95 5.56
C CYS A 152 17.57 9.01 6.54
N GLY A 153 18.06 8.60 7.71
CA GLY A 153 18.69 9.50 8.68
C GLY A 153 19.92 10.21 8.11
N ASN A 154 20.76 9.48 7.38
CA ASN A 154 21.95 10.04 6.73
C ASN A 154 21.62 11.01 5.59
N TYR A 155 20.57 10.74 4.80
CA TYR A 155 20.13 11.65 3.74
C TYR A 155 19.54 12.95 4.29
N HIS A 156 18.80 12.85 5.40
CA HIS A 156 17.96 13.93 5.93
C HIS A 156 18.51 14.60 7.18
N GLY A 157 19.84 14.63 7.34
CA GLY A 157 20.50 15.22 8.53
C GLY A 157 20.22 16.71 8.76
N HIS A 158 19.59 17.41 7.81
CA HIS A 158 19.22 18.82 7.90
C HIS A 158 17.81 19.07 8.47
N SER A 159 16.96 18.05 8.62
CA SER A 159 15.63 18.18 9.22
C SER A 159 15.32 16.98 10.12
N PRO A 160 15.40 17.15 11.46
CA PRO A 160 15.28 16.04 12.41
C PRO A 160 13.85 15.51 12.58
N ASP A 161 12.87 16.11 11.91
CA ASP A 161 11.44 15.83 12.03
C ASP A 161 10.94 14.69 11.14
N GLY A 162 11.81 14.13 10.29
CA GLY A 162 11.54 12.92 9.50
C GLY A 162 10.85 13.14 8.14
N TRP A 163 10.61 14.39 7.72
CA TRP A 163 9.88 14.69 6.48
C TRP A 163 10.75 14.66 5.23
N ILE A 164 10.69 13.57 4.47
CA ILE A 164 11.52 13.32 3.29
C ILE A 164 10.70 13.41 1.98
N THR A 165 11.33 13.88 0.91
CA THR A 165 10.72 13.87 -0.42
C THR A 165 10.73 12.46 -1.02
N THR A 166 9.84 12.18 -1.98
CA THR A 166 9.84 10.91 -2.74
C THR A 166 11.22 10.57 -3.31
N ALA A 167 11.89 11.55 -3.94
CA ALA A 167 13.20 11.33 -4.54
C ALA A 167 14.29 11.05 -3.48
N GLY A 168 14.23 11.75 -2.35
CA GLY A 168 15.15 11.52 -1.23
C GLY A 168 14.96 10.12 -0.63
N PHE A 169 13.70 9.72 -0.44
CA PHE A 169 13.36 8.40 0.07
C PHE A 169 13.85 7.29 -0.87
N MET A 170 13.58 7.40 -2.17
CA MET A 170 14.01 6.39 -3.16
C MET A 170 15.53 6.30 -3.29
N THR A 171 16.24 7.41 -3.10
CA THR A 171 17.72 7.42 -3.06
C THR A 171 18.23 6.70 -1.81
N ALA A 172 17.63 6.98 -0.65
CA ALA A 172 17.96 6.30 0.60
C ALA A 172 17.67 4.79 0.53
N ALA A 173 16.53 4.40 -0.05
CA ALA A 173 16.17 3.00 -0.25
C ALA A 173 17.22 2.26 -1.10
N ARG A 174 17.66 2.87 -2.20
CA ARG A 174 18.73 2.30 -3.04
C ARG A 174 20.04 2.15 -2.28
N ASN A 175 20.41 3.13 -1.46
CA ASN A 175 21.62 3.08 -0.63
C ASN A 175 21.55 1.99 0.45
N ALA A 176 20.34 1.67 0.92
CA ALA A 176 20.09 0.55 1.84
C ALA A 176 20.02 -0.82 1.14
N GLY A 177 20.22 -0.89 -0.18
CA GLY A 177 20.12 -2.12 -0.96
C GLY A 177 18.68 -2.50 -1.36
N LEU A 178 17.69 -1.65 -1.05
CA LEU A 178 16.29 -1.87 -1.36
C LEU A 178 15.93 -1.27 -2.73
N THR A 179 15.51 -2.11 -3.66
CA THR A 179 15.04 -1.69 -4.99
C THR A 179 13.53 -1.77 -5.09
N LEU A 180 12.86 -0.64 -4.95
CA LEU A 180 11.41 -0.53 -5.12
C LEU A 180 11.04 -0.12 -6.54
N SER A 181 10.05 -0.80 -7.11
CA SER A 181 9.30 -0.33 -8.27
C SER A 181 8.31 0.75 -7.89
N ARG A 182 7.70 1.38 -8.90
CA ARG A 182 6.68 2.42 -8.67
C ARG A 182 5.46 1.87 -7.93
N ALA A 183 5.02 0.65 -8.24
CA ALA A 183 3.89 0.00 -7.56
C ALA A 183 4.17 -0.18 -6.07
N GLU A 184 5.33 -0.73 -5.74
CA GLU A 184 5.73 -1.01 -4.35
C GLU A 184 5.87 0.28 -3.54
N TYR A 185 6.50 1.31 -4.11
CA TYR A 185 6.59 2.62 -3.44
C TYR A 185 5.21 3.24 -3.23
N LEU A 186 4.35 3.26 -4.26
CA LEU A 186 2.99 3.82 -4.14
C LEU A 186 2.17 3.04 -3.10
N ALA A 187 2.34 1.73 -2.98
CA ALA A 187 1.66 0.93 -1.97
C ALA A 187 1.97 1.41 -0.54
N LEU A 188 3.25 1.65 -0.23
CA LEU A 188 3.68 2.23 1.04
C LEU A 188 3.17 3.67 1.21
N GLU A 189 3.35 4.49 0.18
CA GLU A 189 3.05 5.92 0.21
C GLU A 189 1.56 6.20 0.49
N ARG A 190 0.65 5.37 -0.03
CA ARG A 190 -0.81 5.53 0.13
C ARG A 190 -1.28 5.49 1.58
N ALA A 191 -0.61 4.70 2.42
CA ALA A 191 -0.94 4.56 3.83
C ALA A 191 -0.33 5.67 4.70
N LEU A 192 0.55 6.49 4.15
CA LEU A 192 1.21 7.59 4.86
C LEU A 192 0.45 8.89 4.69
N THR A 193 0.49 9.71 5.74
CA THR A 193 0.03 11.10 5.62
C THR A 193 1.10 11.95 4.98
N LYS A 194 0.71 12.79 4.02
CA LYS A 194 1.59 13.72 3.33
C LYS A 194 1.40 15.12 3.86
N ASP A 195 2.48 15.90 3.91
CA ASP A 195 2.40 17.32 4.23
C ASP A 195 1.97 18.17 3.03
N THR A 196 1.96 19.50 3.21
CA THR A 196 1.58 20.48 2.16
C THR A 196 2.49 20.44 0.93
N MET A 197 3.70 19.90 1.06
CA MET A 197 4.68 19.76 -0.03
C MET A 197 4.67 18.36 -0.65
N GLY A 198 3.79 17.47 -0.19
CA GLY A 198 3.74 16.08 -0.63
C GLY A 198 4.89 15.22 -0.09
N ARG A 199 5.59 15.66 0.95
CA ARG A 199 6.63 14.87 1.63
C ARG A 199 5.97 13.80 2.49
N ILE A 200 6.68 12.69 2.67
CA ILE A 200 6.28 11.61 3.57
C ILE A 200 7.14 11.64 4.83
N ASN A 201 6.62 11.10 5.93
CA ASN A 201 7.41 10.94 7.15
C ASN A 201 7.96 9.50 7.22
N TYR A 202 9.28 9.33 7.15
CA TYR A 202 9.88 7.99 7.14
C TYR A 202 9.79 7.27 8.50
N LEU A 203 9.64 8.02 9.60
CA LEU A 203 9.40 7.44 10.93
C LEU A 203 7.97 6.85 11.02
N GLN A 204 6.99 7.52 10.39
CA GLN A 204 5.65 6.95 10.27
C GLN A 204 5.65 5.67 9.42
N MET A 205 6.48 5.63 8.38
CA MET A 205 6.63 4.44 7.55
C MET A 205 7.29 3.28 8.31
N GLU A 206 8.29 3.55 9.16
CA GLU A 206 8.87 2.54 10.05
C GLU A 206 7.80 1.91 10.95
N ALA A 207 6.98 2.74 11.60
CA ALA A 207 5.89 2.28 12.44
C ALA A 207 4.86 1.47 11.64
N LEU A 208 4.50 1.93 10.44
CA LEU A 208 3.56 1.24 9.56
C LEU A 208 4.08 -0.14 9.15
N VAL A 209 5.29 -0.22 8.59
CA VAL A 209 5.88 -1.48 8.12
C VAL A 209 6.07 -2.45 9.27
N SER A 210 6.51 -1.95 10.44
CA SER A 210 6.65 -2.76 11.65
C SER A 210 5.31 -3.28 12.17
N THR A 211 4.24 -2.47 12.08
CA THR A 211 2.90 -2.90 12.48
C THR A 211 2.36 -3.97 11.52
N VAL A 212 2.43 -3.72 10.22
CA VAL A 212 1.88 -4.64 9.20
C VAL A 212 2.61 -5.98 9.23
N ALA A 213 3.94 -5.97 9.18
CA ALA A 213 4.72 -7.21 9.17
C ALA A 213 4.86 -7.84 10.56
N GLY A 214 4.84 -7.04 11.64
CA GLY A 214 4.94 -7.51 13.01
C GLY A 214 3.67 -8.18 13.53
N VAL A 215 2.48 -7.74 13.08
CA VAL A 215 1.20 -8.38 13.42
C VAL A 215 1.11 -9.82 12.89
N ALA A 216 1.81 -10.13 11.79
CA ALA A 216 1.90 -11.50 11.27
C ALA A 216 2.76 -12.43 12.16
N ALA A 217 3.80 -11.90 12.82
CA ALA A 217 4.69 -12.68 13.68
C ALA A 217 4.03 -13.13 15.00
N GLU A 218 3.09 -12.35 15.53
CA GLU A 218 2.34 -12.70 16.74
C GLU A 218 1.23 -13.74 16.47
N GLY A 219 0.67 -13.77 15.26
CA GLY A 219 -0.33 -14.74 14.85
C GLY A 219 0.21 -16.17 14.67
N GLU A 220 1.46 -16.31 14.23
CA GLU A 220 2.12 -17.63 14.12
C GLU A 220 2.46 -18.22 15.50
N GLN A 221 2.95 -17.41 16.45
CA GLN A 221 3.27 -17.90 17.80
C GLN A 221 2.05 -18.35 18.61
N ALA A 222 0.86 -17.77 18.37
CA ALA A 222 -0.36 -18.16 19.05
C ALA A 222 -0.86 -19.57 18.65
N THR A 223 -0.55 -20.04 17.43
CA THR A 223 -1.00 -21.35 16.95
C THR A 223 -0.11 -22.52 17.40
N GLU A 224 1.15 -22.28 17.76
CA GLU A 224 2.02 -23.30 18.35
C GLU A 224 1.76 -23.53 19.86
N GLY A 225 1.17 -22.54 20.54
CA GLY A 225 0.88 -22.60 21.98
C GLY A 225 -0.38 -23.39 22.37
N GLU A 226 -1.30 -23.65 21.44
CA GLU A 226 -2.53 -24.42 21.69
C GLU A 226 -2.40 -25.92 21.36
N ALA A 227 -1.22 -26.37 20.91
CA ALA A 227 -0.94 -27.76 20.54
C ALA A 227 -0.04 -28.52 21.55
N GLN A 228 -0.02 -28.10 22.82
CA GLN A 228 0.67 -28.82 23.92
C GLN A 228 -0.28 -29.19 25.06
#